data_AF-A0A814GQ27-F1
#
_entry.id   AF-A0A814GQ27-F1
#
_cell.length_a   1.000
_cell.length_b   1.000
_cell.length_c   1.000
_cell.angle_alpha   90.00
_cell.angle_beta   90.00
_cell.angle_gamma   90.00
#
_symmetry.space_group_name_H-M   'P 1'
#
loop_
_entity.id
_entity.type
_entity.pdbx_description
1 polymer ?
#
loop_
_entity_poly.entity_id
_entity_poly.type
_entity_poly.pdbx_seq_one_letter_code
_entity_poly.pdbx_strand_id
1 'polypeptide(L)'
;MDLLPHRLSSNQKGSFSKKLREKLYLDRVWIDKKPIGKTMGKTDKIEDIPEVEIADAGKFKYILIEAKDKDPTFQRPKFLVRGDAESPYHADILDKAIDKIDETKLTLNCVGGGRLRVDPAQKTIFVFGYSQGFGKADHRKTVEILQKYYQQWKIEITDEEY
;
A
#
# COMPACT_ATOMS: atom_id res chain seq x y z
N MET A 1 -2.35 48.43 54.59
CA MET A 1 -2.84 47.10 54.98
C MET A 1 -3.26 46.40 53.70
N ASP A 2 -2.75 45.19 53.57
CA ASP A 2 -2.57 44.38 52.38
C ASP A 2 -3.84 44.11 51.57
N LEU A 3 -3.69 43.81 50.28
CA LEU A 3 -3.92 42.45 49.74
C LEU A 3 -3.58 42.35 48.23
N LEU A 4 -3.01 41.19 47.89
CA LEU A 4 -2.31 40.78 46.66
C LEU A 4 -3.20 40.70 45.39
N PRO A 5 -2.58 40.73 44.18
CA PRO A 5 -3.26 40.44 42.92
C PRO A 5 -3.47 38.92 42.71
N HIS A 6 -4.69 38.51 42.40
CA HIS A 6 -4.99 37.14 41.99
C HIS A 6 -4.46 36.86 40.58
N ARG A 7 -3.55 35.88 40.54
CA ARG A 7 -2.86 35.29 39.39
C ARG A 7 -3.86 34.54 38.48
N LEU A 8 -3.96 34.94 37.21
CA LEU A 8 -4.60 34.12 36.17
C LEU A 8 -3.72 32.90 35.89
N SER A 9 -4.30 31.71 36.07
CA SER A 9 -3.67 30.42 35.79
C SER A 9 -3.67 30.14 34.29
N SER A 10 -2.50 30.17 33.68
CA SER A 10 -2.25 29.66 32.34
C SER A 10 -1.88 28.17 32.42
N ASN A 11 -2.87 27.28 32.36
CA ASN A 11 -2.56 25.88 32.09
C ASN A 11 -3.71 25.13 31.40
N GLN A 12 -3.73 25.19 30.07
CA GLN A 12 -4.34 24.15 29.24
C GLN A 12 -3.39 23.82 28.08
N LYS A 13 -2.27 23.17 28.40
CA LYS A 13 -1.46 22.48 27.40
C LYS A 13 -1.95 21.04 27.26
N GLY A 14 -2.84 20.87 26.29
CA GLY A 14 -2.89 19.74 25.34
C GLY A 14 -2.78 18.32 25.90
N SER A 15 -3.91 17.75 26.30
CA SER A 15 -4.14 16.31 26.13
C SER A 15 -4.90 16.09 24.82
N PHE A 16 -4.20 16.25 23.69
CA PHE A 16 -4.73 15.85 22.39
C PHE A 16 -4.69 14.32 22.34
N SER A 17 -5.85 13.72 22.63
CA SER A 17 -6.09 12.28 22.62
C SER A 17 -5.44 11.61 21.41
N LYS A 18 -4.74 10.48 21.62
CA LYS A 18 -4.16 9.65 20.54
C LYS A 18 -5.17 9.36 19.42
N LYS A 19 -6.46 9.24 19.76
CA LYS A 19 -7.57 9.07 18.82
C LYS A 19 -7.72 10.23 17.83
N LEU A 20 -7.41 11.45 18.24
CA LEU A 20 -7.50 12.63 17.38
C LEU A 20 -6.31 12.70 16.41
N ARG A 21 -5.11 12.26 16.83
CA ARG A 21 -3.95 12.12 15.93
C ARG A 21 -4.15 10.99 14.92
N GLU A 22 -4.69 9.86 15.35
CA GLU A 22 -5.05 8.73 14.48
C GLU A 22 -6.16 9.12 13.49
N LYS A 23 -7.21 9.81 13.96
CA LYS A 23 -8.26 10.35 13.10
C LYS A 23 -7.72 11.38 12.11
N LEU A 24 -6.86 12.32 12.53
CA LEU A 24 -6.24 13.29 11.63
C LEU A 24 -5.28 12.64 10.62
N TYR A 25 -4.62 11.56 10.99
CA TYR A 25 -3.81 10.77 10.07
C TYR A 25 -4.68 10.04 9.05
N LEU A 26 -5.74 9.36 9.50
CA LEU A 26 -6.70 8.68 8.63
C LEU A 26 -7.43 9.67 7.70
N ASP A 27 -7.88 10.81 8.21
CA ASP A 27 -8.54 11.87 7.43
C ASP A 27 -7.58 12.47 6.40
N ARG A 28 -6.30 12.70 6.75
CA ARG A 28 -5.29 13.22 5.81
C ARG A 28 -4.91 12.18 4.74
N VAL A 29 -4.79 10.91 5.11
CA VAL A 29 -4.61 9.79 4.15
C VAL A 29 -5.82 9.67 3.23
N TRP A 30 -7.04 9.87 3.73
CA TRP A 30 -8.27 9.86 2.92
C TRP A 30 -8.37 11.06 1.97
N ILE A 31 -7.94 12.25 2.40
CA ILE A 31 -7.96 13.46 1.56
C ILE A 31 -6.96 13.34 0.41
N ASP A 32 -5.79 12.75 0.65
CA ASP A 32 -4.78 12.50 -0.39
C ASP A 32 -5.17 11.33 -1.32
N LYS A 33 -5.94 10.34 -0.82
CA LYS A 33 -6.58 9.29 -1.63
C LYS A 33 -7.91 9.81 -2.22
N LYS A 34 -7.82 10.59 -3.31
CA LYS A 34 -8.98 11.06 -4.11
C LYS A 34 -10.11 10.00 -4.16
N PRO A 35 -11.31 10.25 -3.63
CA PRO A 35 -12.40 9.29 -3.74
C PRO A 35 -12.94 9.37 -5.16
N ILE A 36 -12.61 8.37 -5.99
CA ILE A 36 -13.28 8.18 -7.27
C ILE A 36 -14.57 7.41 -6.98
N GLY A 37 -15.60 8.17 -6.60
CA GLY A 37 -16.97 7.69 -6.67
C GLY A 37 -17.38 7.58 -8.14
N LYS A 38 -17.47 6.36 -8.65
CA LYS A 38 -18.29 5.96 -9.79
C LYS A 38 -18.39 4.43 -9.76
N THR A 39 -19.58 3.88 -10.00
CA THR A 39 -19.81 2.46 -10.26
C THR A 39 -18.67 1.91 -11.14
N MET A 40 -17.78 1.11 -10.55
CA MET A 40 -16.50 0.75 -11.17
C MET A 40 -16.74 -0.25 -12.29
N GLY A 41 -16.74 0.24 -13.53
CA GLY A 41 -16.34 -0.61 -14.65
C GLY A 41 -14.89 -1.06 -14.43
N LYS A 42 -14.57 -2.23 -14.98
CA LYS A 42 -13.19 -2.74 -15.04
C LYS A 42 -12.26 -1.72 -15.72
N THR A 43 -11.05 -1.52 -15.20
CA THR A 43 -10.05 -0.63 -15.80
C THR A 43 -9.48 -1.24 -17.07
N ASP A 44 -9.50 -0.49 -18.17
CA ASP A 44 -9.07 -0.93 -19.50
C ASP A 44 -7.73 -0.33 -19.96
N LYS A 45 -7.27 0.76 -19.31
CA LYS A 45 -6.00 1.42 -19.59
C LYS A 45 -4.94 1.13 -18.54
N ILE A 46 -3.75 0.73 -18.98
CA ILE A 46 -2.65 0.34 -18.09
C ILE A 46 -2.10 1.51 -17.27
N GLU A 47 -2.17 2.74 -17.81
CA GLU A 47 -1.72 3.97 -17.15
C GLU A 47 -2.55 4.28 -15.91
N ASP A 48 -3.85 4.01 -15.96
CA ASP A 48 -4.81 4.33 -14.90
C ASP A 48 -4.73 3.36 -13.71
N ILE A 49 -4.02 2.24 -13.86
CA ILE A 49 -3.84 1.26 -12.79
C ILE A 49 -2.76 1.75 -11.80
N PRO A 50 -3.02 1.89 -10.49
CA PRO A 50 -1.98 2.28 -9.54
C PRO A 50 -0.88 1.22 -9.44
N GLU A 51 0.40 1.63 -9.44
CA GLU A 51 1.51 0.67 -9.29
C GLU A 51 1.50 -0.04 -7.94
N VAL A 52 1.02 0.63 -6.87
CA VAL A 52 0.99 0.09 -5.51
C VAL A 52 -0.43 0.14 -4.97
N GLU A 53 -0.91 -1.00 -4.49
CA GLU A 53 -2.12 -1.10 -3.67
C GLU A 53 -1.87 -2.15 -2.60
N ILE A 54 -1.49 -1.68 -1.40
CA ILE A 54 -1.18 -2.54 -0.26
C ILE A 54 -1.92 -2.10 1.00
N ALA A 55 -2.14 -3.00 1.96
CA ALA A 55 -2.66 -2.64 3.27
C ALA A 55 -1.73 -1.68 4.01
N ASP A 56 -2.32 -0.73 4.74
CA ASP A 56 -1.57 0.39 5.34
C ASP A 56 -0.67 -0.03 6.52
N ALA A 57 -0.89 -1.22 7.12
CA ALA A 57 -0.10 -1.71 8.25
C ALA A 57 -0.15 -3.25 8.39
N GLY A 58 0.78 -3.81 9.16
CA GLY A 58 0.78 -5.21 9.57
C GLY A 58 1.63 -6.11 8.68
N LYS A 59 1.54 -7.43 8.91
CA LYS A 59 2.28 -8.46 8.16
C LYS A 59 1.31 -9.26 7.31
N PHE A 60 1.49 -9.26 6.00
CA PHE A 60 0.56 -9.86 5.06
C PHE A 60 1.23 -10.33 3.77
N LYS A 61 0.50 -11.09 2.95
CA LYS A 61 0.99 -11.62 1.67
C LYS A 61 0.94 -10.55 0.60
N TYR A 62 1.87 -10.61 -0.35
CA TYR A 62 1.85 -9.75 -1.53
C TYR A 62 2.25 -10.53 -2.78
N ILE A 63 1.79 -10.05 -3.93
CA ILE A 63 2.19 -10.52 -5.26
C ILE A 63 2.76 -9.38 -6.09
N LEU A 64 3.68 -9.74 -6.98
CA LEU A 64 4.18 -8.87 -8.03
C LEU A 64 3.52 -9.30 -9.34
N ILE A 65 2.81 -8.36 -9.97
CA ILE A 65 2.09 -8.61 -11.23
C ILE A 65 2.78 -7.83 -12.34
N GLU A 66 3.03 -8.49 -13.47
CA GLU A 66 3.34 -7.85 -14.73
C GLU A 66 2.04 -7.60 -15.50
N ALA A 67 1.65 -6.33 -15.62
CA ALA A 67 0.53 -5.91 -16.46
C ALA A 67 1.04 -5.52 -17.85
N LYS A 68 0.33 -5.96 -18.89
CA LYS A 68 0.63 -5.65 -20.30
C LYS A 68 -0.63 -5.25 -21.02
N ASP A 69 -0.52 -4.28 -21.92
CA ASP A 69 -1.55 -4.04 -22.91
C ASP A 69 -1.57 -5.19 -23.93
N LYS A 70 -2.74 -5.59 -24.40
CA LYS A 70 -2.88 -6.56 -25.49
C LYS A 70 -2.70 -5.88 -26.86
N ASP A 71 -2.76 -4.55 -26.92
CA ASP A 71 -2.38 -3.80 -28.10
C ASP A 71 -0.86 -3.95 -28.35
N PRO A 72 -0.44 -4.53 -29.49
CA PRO A 72 0.98 -4.77 -29.79
C PRO A 72 1.81 -3.50 -29.95
N THR A 73 1.17 -2.33 -30.06
CA THR A 73 1.87 -1.03 -30.11
C THR A 73 2.44 -0.61 -28.76
N PHE A 74 1.89 -1.11 -27.64
CA PHE A 74 2.36 -0.80 -26.29
C PHE A 74 3.11 -1.99 -25.68
N GLN A 75 4.45 -1.96 -25.77
CA GLN A 75 5.27 -3.14 -25.43
C GLN A 75 5.86 -3.12 -24.03
N ARG A 76 5.76 -2.01 -23.29
CA ARG A 76 6.41 -1.90 -21.97
C ARG A 76 5.45 -2.38 -20.89
N PRO A 77 5.77 -3.47 -20.16
CA PRO A 77 4.93 -3.88 -19.06
C PRO A 77 4.99 -2.87 -17.91
N LYS A 78 3.88 -2.77 -17.18
CA LYS A 78 3.81 -2.07 -15.90
C LYS A 78 3.81 -3.10 -14.78
N PHE A 79 4.67 -2.91 -13.79
CA PHE A 79 4.72 -3.80 -12.64
C PHE A 79 3.87 -3.26 -11.51
N LEU A 80 3.02 -4.13 -10.94
CA LEU A 80 2.06 -3.79 -9.90
C LEU A 80 2.39 -4.59 -8.64
N VAL A 81 2.44 -3.90 -7.50
CA VAL A 81 2.55 -4.50 -6.17
C VAL A 81 1.14 -4.52 -5.56
N ARG A 82 0.66 -5.72 -5.23
CA ARG A 82 -0.65 -5.93 -4.59
C ARG A 82 -0.48 -6.76 -3.33
N GLY A 83 -1.16 -6.38 -2.25
CA GLY A 83 -1.16 -7.17 -1.03
C GLY A 83 -2.05 -6.63 0.07
N ASP A 84 -2.81 -7.50 0.73
CA ASP A 84 -3.75 -7.09 1.76
C ASP A 84 -3.76 -8.09 2.93
N ALA A 85 -4.24 -7.63 4.09
CA ALA A 85 -4.27 -8.43 5.31
C ALA A 85 -5.42 -9.45 5.35
N GLU A 86 -6.41 -9.32 4.47
CA GLU A 86 -7.62 -10.14 4.48
C GLU A 86 -7.45 -11.40 3.63
N SER A 87 -6.62 -11.36 2.59
CA SER A 87 -6.37 -12.46 1.66
C SER A 87 -5.53 -13.57 2.30
N PRO A 88 -6.12 -14.76 2.55
CA PRO A 88 -5.39 -15.86 3.17
C PRO A 88 -4.33 -16.45 2.23
N TYR A 89 -4.50 -16.34 0.90
CA TYR A 89 -3.56 -16.86 -0.09
C TYR A 89 -3.15 -15.80 -1.11
N HIS A 90 -2.01 -16.03 -1.78
CA HIS A 90 -1.54 -15.16 -2.86
C HIS A 90 -2.49 -15.15 -4.07
N ALA A 91 -3.20 -16.27 -4.31
CA ALA A 91 -4.17 -16.37 -5.40
C ALA A 91 -5.37 -15.44 -5.19
N ASP A 92 -5.87 -15.32 -3.95
CA ASP A 92 -7.00 -14.42 -3.65
C ASP A 92 -6.66 -12.95 -3.96
N ILE A 93 -5.39 -12.55 -3.77
CA ILE A 93 -4.90 -11.21 -4.12
C ILE A 93 -4.90 -11.02 -5.64
N LEU A 94 -4.55 -12.06 -6.40
CA LEU A 94 -4.57 -12.03 -7.86
C LEU A 94 -6.00 -11.94 -8.38
N ASP A 95 -6.93 -12.75 -7.84
CA ASP A 95 -8.34 -12.72 -8.22
C ASP A 95 -8.95 -11.33 -7.99
N LYS A 96 -8.70 -10.73 -6.81
CA LYS A 96 -9.10 -9.34 -6.50
C LYS A 96 -8.51 -8.32 -7.49
N ALA A 97 -7.29 -8.55 -7.99
CA ALA A 97 -6.67 -7.66 -8.97
C ALA A 97 -7.32 -7.83 -10.36
N ILE A 98 -7.60 -9.07 -10.77
CA ILE A 98 -8.25 -9.41 -12.05
C ILE A 98 -9.68 -8.85 -12.10
N ASP A 99 -10.43 -8.91 -11.00
CA ASP A 99 -11.80 -8.41 -10.91
C ASP A 99 -11.91 -6.91 -11.22
N LYS A 100 -10.82 -6.15 -10.99
CA LYS A 100 -10.74 -4.71 -11.25
C LYS A 100 -10.30 -4.37 -12.68
N ILE A 101 -9.85 -5.34 -13.47
CA ILE A 101 -9.22 -5.12 -14.78
C ILE A 101 -10.03 -5.72 -15.93
N ASP A 102 -10.06 -5.02 -17.05
CA ASP A 102 -10.67 -5.49 -18.29
C ASP A 102 -9.68 -6.41 -19.01
N GLU A 103 -9.84 -7.71 -18.79
CA GLU A 103 -9.00 -8.75 -19.38
C GLU A 103 -9.17 -8.87 -20.90
N THR A 104 -10.14 -8.19 -21.53
CA THR A 104 -10.20 -8.13 -22.99
C THR A 104 -9.15 -7.17 -23.57
N LYS A 105 -8.66 -6.23 -22.76
CA LYS A 105 -7.69 -5.19 -23.14
C LYS A 105 -6.31 -5.42 -22.53
N LEU A 106 -6.27 -5.87 -21.28
CA LEU A 106 -5.03 -6.02 -20.53
C LEU A 106 -4.77 -7.48 -20.17
N THR A 107 -3.51 -7.82 -19.96
CA THR A 107 -3.09 -9.12 -19.42
C THR A 107 -2.38 -8.88 -18.09
N LEU A 108 -2.79 -9.62 -17.05
CA LEU A 108 -2.09 -9.66 -15.77
C LEU A 108 -1.38 -11.00 -15.62
N ASN A 109 -0.07 -10.97 -15.43
CA ASN A 109 0.72 -12.16 -15.14
C ASN A 109 1.35 -12.04 -13.75
N CYS A 110 1.01 -12.94 -12.83
CA CYS A 110 1.64 -12.98 -11.52
C CYS A 110 3.05 -13.58 -11.62
N VAL A 111 4.08 -12.74 -11.49
CA VAL A 111 5.50 -13.12 -11.65
C VAL A 111 6.16 -13.52 -10.34
N GLY A 112 5.36 -13.76 -9.30
CA GLY A 112 5.80 -14.26 -8.00
C GLY A 112 5.12 -13.53 -6.83
N GLY A 113 5.46 -13.94 -5.61
CA GLY A 113 5.00 -13.25 -4.41
C GLY A 113 5.96 -13.35 -3.24
N GLY A 114 5.48 -12.88 -2.10
CA GLY A 114 6.18 -12.90 -0.82
C GLY A 114 5.28 -12.36 0.29
N ARG A 115 5.90 -11.71 1.28
CA ARG A 115 5.25 -11.05 2.39
C ARG A 115 5.80 -9.63 2.54
N LEU A 116 4.92 -8.76 3.01
CA LEU A 116 5.25 -7.42 3.46
C LEU A 116 5.01 -7.33 4.96
N ARG A 117 5.87 -6.61 5.67
CA ARG A 117 5.61 -6.12 7.03
C ARG A 117 5.69 -4.60 7.01
N VAL A 118 4.54 -3.95 7.12
CA VAL A 118 4.38 -2.50 7.07
C VAL A 118 4.20 -1.97 8.49
N ASP A 119 5.10 -1.09 8.92
CA ASP A 119 5.01 -0.37 10.20
C ASP A 119 4.96 1.14 9.93
N PRO A 120 3.77 1.75 9.98
CA PRO A 120 3.61 3.19 9.78
C PRO A 120 4.22 4.05 10.88
N ALA A 121 4.31 3.53 12.10
CA ALA A 121 4.87 4.29 13.22
C ALA A 121 6.38 4.48 13.04
N GLN A 122 7.06 3.45 12.52
CA GLN A 122 8.50 3.50 12.21
C GLN A 122 8.80 3.95 10.76
N LYS A 123 7.77 4.09 9.92
CA LYS A 123 7.91 4.31 8.47
C LYS A 123 8.85 3.27 7.83
N THR A 124 8.64 2.01 8.16
CA THR A 124 9.43 0.89 7.64
C THR A 124 8.56 -0.11 6.90
N ILE A 125 9.08 -0.65 5.79
CA ILE A 125 8.49 -1.79 5.09
C ILE A 125 9.56 -2.86 4.91
N PHE A 126 9.27 -4.08 5.34
CA PHE A 126 10.14 -5.23 5.07
C PHE A 126 9.52 -6.10 3.99
N VAL A 127 10.33 -6.51 3.02
CA VAL A 127 9.95 -7.40 1.89
C VAL A 127 10.68 -8.73 2.04
N PHE A 128 9.96 -9.85 2.10
CA PHE A 128 10.57 -11.16 2.39
C PHE A 128 9.72 -12.35 1.93
N GLY A 129 10.25 -13.56 2.11
CA GLY A 129 9.54 -14.82 1.85
C GLY A 129 9.27 -15.11 0.37
N TYR A 130 8.24 -15.92 0.10
CA TYR A 130 7.84 -16.35 -1.24
C TYR A 130 6.36 -16.72 -1.30
N SER A 131 5.79 -16.85 -2.50
CA SER A 131 4.48 -17.47 -2.72
C SER A 131 4.62 -18.97 -2.96
N GLN A 132 3.82 -19.79 -2.29
CA GLN A 132 3.80 -21.24 -2.52
C GLN A 132 3.33 -21.59 -3.93
N GLY A 133 2.36 -20.84 -4.48
CA GLY A 133 1.78 -21.10 -5.81
C GLY A 133 2.51 -20.40 -6.96
N PHE A 134 3.12 -19.23 -6.70
CA PHE A 134 3.73 -18.39 -7.75
C PHE A 134 5.25 -18.29 -7.64
N GLY A 135 5.86 -18.89 -6.61
CA GLY A 135 7.29 -18.75 -6.33
C GLY A 135 7.68 -17.40 -5.74
N LYS A 136 8.98 -17.15 -5.67
CA LYS A 136 9.55 -15.92 -5.10
C LYS A 136 9.53 -14.79 -6.12
N ALA A 137 8.91 -13.66 -5.77
CA ALA A 137 8.97 -12.45 -6.59
C ALA A 137 10.39 -11.85 -6.62
N ASP A 138 10.65 -11.02 -7.63
CA ASP A 138 11.78 -10.08 -7.58
C ASP A 138 11.52 -9.01 -6.51
N HIS A 139 12.05 -9.25 -5.31
CA HIS A 139 11.91 -8.32 -4.18
C HIS A 139 12.63 -6.99 -4.45
N ARG A 140 13.71 -6.96 -5.25
CA ARG A 140 14.40 -5.70 -5.56
C ARG A 140 13.49 -4.79 -6.39
N LYS A 141 12.87 -5.35 -7.43
CA LYS A 141 11.86 -4.63 -8.22
C LYS A 141 10.67 -4.18 -7.36
N THR A 142 10.23 -5.02 -6.42
CA THR A 142 9.17 -4.66 -5.46
C THR A 142 9.60 -3.44 -4.62
N VAL A 143 10.81 -3.45 -4.06
CA VAL A 143 11.36 -2.33 -3.28
C VAL A 143 11.46 -1.06 -4.13
N GLU A 144 11.94 -1.14 -5.36
CA GLU A 144 12.04 0.02 -6.26
C GLU A 144 10.68 0.69 -6.50
N ILE A 145 9.63 -0.10 -6.74
CA ILE A 145 8.27 0.40 -6.94
C ILE A 145 7.73 1.02 -5.65
N LEU A 146 7.89 0.32 -4.52
CA LEU A 146 7.45 0.83 -3.22
C LEU A 146 8.22 2.10 -2.82
N GLN A 147 9.51 2.22 -3.13
CA GLN A 147 10.31 3.39 -2.78
C GLN A 147 9.86 4.64 -3.54
N LYS A 148 9.38 4.48 -4.79
CA LYS A 148 8.78 5.60 -5.55
C LYS A 148 7.49 6.11 -4.90
N TYR A 149 6.71 5.21 -4.31
CA TYR A 149 5.45 5.52 -3.64
C TYR A 149 5.66 6.04 -2.20
N TYR A 150 6.59 5.43 -1.45
CA TYR A 150 6.94 5.74 -0.06
C TYR A 150 8.31 6.40 0.05
N GLN A 151 8.46 7.58 -0.58
CA GLN A 151 9.75 8.25 -0.83
C GLN A 151 10.63 8.55 0.40
N GLN A 152 10.09 8.45 1.61
CA GLN A 152 10.79 8.72 2.87
C GLN A 152 10.77 7.54 3.85
N TRP A 153 10.30 6.38 3.42
CA TRP A 153 10.26 5.18 4.24
C TRP A 153 11.54 4.37 4.04
N LYS A 154 11.94 3.67 5.09
CA LYS A 154 13.00 2.67 5.02
C LYS A 154 12.39 1.36 4.51
N ILE A 155 12.80 0.92 3.33
CA ILE A 155 12.30 -0.31 2.72
C ILE A 155 13.45 -1.28 2.55
N GLU A 156 13.35 -2.46 3.17
CA GLU A 156 14.44 -3.43 3.21
C GLU A 156 13.98 -4.81 2.81
N ILE A 157 14.82 -5.52 2.05
CA ILE A 157 14.67 -6.95 1.82
C ILE A 157 15.31 -7.66 3.00
N THR A 158 14.62 -8.62 3.59
CA THR A 158 15.12 -9.40 4.71
C THR A 158 15.02 -10.89 4.43
N ASP A 159 15.94 -11.66 5.01
CA ASP A 159 15.96 -13.13 4.95
C ASP A 159 15.08 -13.76 6.05
N GLU A 160 14.27 -12.96 6.77
CA GLU A 160 13.25 -13.48 7.68
C GLU A 160 12.32 -14.47 6.95
N GLU A 161 12.32 -15.73 7.39
CA GLU A 161 11.40 -16.75 6.91
C GLU A 161 10.13 -16.77 7.77
N TYR A 162 8.99 -16.73 7.06
CA TYR A 162 7.60 -16.88 7.51
C TYR A 162 7.00 -15.84 8.45
#